data_AF-A0A3D8QRG2-F1
#
_entry.id   AF-A0A3D8QRG2-F1
#
_cell.length_a   1.000
_cell.length_b   1.000
_cell.length_c   1.000
_cell.angle_alpha   90.00
_cell.angle_beta   90.00
_cell.angle_gamma   90.00
#
_symmetry.space_group_name_H-M   'P 1'
#
loop_
_entity.id
_entity.type
_entity.pdbx_description
1 polymer ?
#
loop_
_entity_poly.entity_id
_entity_poly.type
_entity_poly.pdbx_seq_one_letter_code
_entity_poly.pdbx_strand_id
1 'polypeptide(L)'
;MMMGIGKKAKLIGTVFRARRALNQRIAILEFQIQEMSAEKEKSDRKIRRLTGTIYEQEDTARKDATELHQQDEIIERLQEDLSRLEGQQRHLEAMVIGQQEDALQSLVTNKWHAPKEDRYVRDELSKLNDKLRQWARNNSMATFSDTDSVALNNKNTLVELLSGYCACNKWATLINKIPAPKDRIPALLVQAALAKDLSERLFIDPFFAFDAIELDKSVPGPEQMRTLQSGMAKVQTP
;
A
#
# COMPACT_ATOMS: atom_id res chain seq x y z
N MET A 1 -116.47 -30.44 65.13
CA MET A 1 -115.14 -29.84 65.40
C MET A 1 -114.01 -30.69 64.76
N MET A 2 -114.07 -31.00 63.46
CA MET A 2 -113.12 -31.94 62.79
C MET A 2 -112.61 -31.51 61.40
N MET A 3 -112.74 -30.24 61.01
CA MET A 3 -112.27 -29.73 59.69
C MET A 3 -110.91 -28.99 59.71
N GLY A 4 -110.22 -28.93 60.85
CA GLY A 4 -108.97 -28.15 61.02
C GLY A 4 -107.66 -28.93 60.85
N ILE A 5 -107.68 -30.27 60.94
CA ILE A 5 -106.45 -31.09 61.03
C ILE A 5 -105.91 -31.46 59.63
N GLY A 6 -106.79 -31.76 58.66
CA GLY A 6 -106.38 -32.10 57.28
C GLY A 6 -105.77 -30.94 56.48
N LYS A 7 -106.21 -29.70 56.72
CA LYS A 7 -105.62 -28.50 56.08
C LYS A 7 -104.22 -28.18 56.63
N LYS A 8 -103.99 -28.38 57.94
CA LYS A 8 -102.66 -28.22 58.56
C LYS A 8 -101.66 -29.26 58.06
N ALA A 9 -102.05 -30.54 57.95
CA ALA A 9 -101.18 -31.59 57.42
C ALA A 9 -100.77 -31.35 55.95
N LYS A 10 -101.70 -30.86 55.10
CA LYS A 10 -101.41 -30.51 53.70
C LYS A 10 -100.46 -29.32 53.59
N LEU A 11 -100.63 -28.31 54.44
CA LEU A 11 -99.76 -27.13 54.51
C LEU A 11 -98.33 -27.49 54.99
N ILE A 12 -98.21 -28.37 55.98
CA ILE A 12 -96.92 -28.88 56.47
C ILE A 12 -96.20 -29.68 55.37
N GLY A 13 -96.93 -30.55 54.64
CA GLY A 13 -96.36 -31.31 53.52
C GLY A 13 -95.97 -30.46 52.30
N THR A 14 -96.62 -29.32 52.06
CA THR A 14 -96.20 -28.35 51.02
C THR A 14 -94.99 -27.54 51.46
N VAL A 15 -94.94 -27.11 52.73
CA VAL A 15 -93.80 -26.39 53.30
C VAL A 15 -92.55 -27.29 53.34
N PHE A 16 -92.69 -28.56 53.69
CA PHE A 16 -91.57 -29.50 53.72
C PHE A 16 -91.03 -29.78 52.31
N ARG A 17 -91.90 -29.92 51.31
CA ARG A 17 -91.50 -30.07 49.90
C ARG A 17 -90.82 -28.80 49.35
N ALA A 18 -91.36 -27.62 49.67
CA ALA A 18 -90.74 -26.35 49.30
C ALA A 18 -89.37 -26.18 49.96
N ARG A 19 -89.23 -26.51 51.24
CA ARG A 19 -87.95 -26.47 51.97
C ARG A 19 -86.94 -27.47 51.40
N ARG A 20 -87.38 -28.67 51.00
CA ARG A 20 -86.50 -29.65 50.34
C ARG A 20 -86.03 -29.16 48.97
N ALA A 21 -86.91 -28.58 48.16
CA ALA A 21 -86.55 -28.00 46.86
C ALA A 21 -85.61 -26.79 47.02
N LEU A 22 -85.85 -25.96 48.04
CA LEU A 22 -84.98 -24.84 48.37
C LEU A 22 -83.58 -25.33 48.77
N ASN A 23 -83.49 -26.33 49.65
CA ASN A 23 -82.22 -26.93 50.08
C ASN A 23 -81.47 -27.59 48.91
N GLN A 24 -82.18 -28.25 47.99
CA GLN A 24 -81.56 -28.79 46.77
C GLN A 24 -80.99 -27.69 45.87
N ARG A 25 -81.71 -26.56 45.73
CA ARG A 25 -81.24 -25.43 44.92
C ARG A 25 -80.07 -24.70 45.58
N ILE A 26 -80.05 -24.61 46.91
CA ILE A 26 -78.91 -24.11 47.68
C ILE A 26 -77.68 -24.99 47.40
N ALA A 27 -77.82 -26.32 47.52
CA ALA A 27 -76.70 -27.24 47.26
C ALA A 27 -76.15 -27.16 45.82
N ILE A 28 -77.03 -26.97 44.82
CA ILE A 28 -76.60 -26.78 43.41
C ILE A 28 -75.83 -25.46 43.25
N LEU A 29 -76.33 -24.37 43.84
CA LEU A 29 -75.67 -23.07 43.77
C LEU A 29 -74.31 -23.09 44.51
N GLU A 30 -74.22 -23.78 45.65
CA GLU A 30 -72.97 -23.97 46.39
C GLU A 30 -71.93 -24.71 45.54
N PHE A 31 -72.34 -25.78 44.84
CA PHE A 31 -71.46 -26.50 43.93
C PHE A 31 -70.97 -25.62 42.78
N GLN A 32 -71.87 -24.84 42.16
CA GLN A 32 -71.49 -23.90 41.08
C GLN A 32 -70.55 -22.81 41.57
N ILE A 33 -70.76 -22.26 42.77
CA ILE A 33 -69.86 -21.28 43.38
C ILE A 33 -68.47 -21.90 43.59
N GLN A 34 -68.40 -23.15 44.06
CA GLN A 34 -67.13 -23.84 44.27
C GLN A 34 -66.38 -24.12 42.96
N GLU A 35 -67.09 -24.56 41.92
CA GLU A 35 -66.52 -24.79 40.58
C GLU A 35 -65.98 -23.50 39.96
N MET A 36 -66.79 -22.43 39.97
CA MET A 36 -66.36 -21.10 39.49
C MET A 36 -65.17 -20.56 40.29
N SER A 37 -65.12 -20.80 41.61
CA SER A 37 -63.99 -20.40 42.45
C SER A 37 -62.71 -21.14 42.04
N ALA A 38 -62.79 -22.45 41.78
CA ALA A 38 -61.64 -23.24 41.35
C ALA A 38 -61.13 -22.83 39.95
N GLU A 39 -62.04 -22.52 39.02
CA GLU A 39 -61.69 -22.03 37.69
C GLU A 39 -61.04 -20.64 37.75
N LYS A 40 -61.61 -19.73 38.56
CA LYS A 40 -61.02 -18.41 38.82
C LYS A 40 -59.61 -18.53 39.37
N GLU A 41 -59.38 -19.38 40.38
CA GLU A 41 -58.04 -19.60 40.92
C GLU A 41 -57.06 -20.14 39.86
N LYS A 42 -57.52 -21.05 39.00
CA LYS A 42 -56.70 -21.59 37.91
C LYS A 42 -56.34 -20.49 36.91
N SER A 43 -57.29 -19.61 36.57
CA SER A 43 -57.05 -18.43 35.74
C SER A 43 -56.06 -17.47 36.40
N ASP A 44 -56.24 -17.15 37.68
CA ASP A 44 -55.35 -16.25 38.44
C ASP A 44 -53.92 -16.79 38.54
N ARG A 45 -53.76 -18.12 38.62
CA ARG A 45 -52.44 -18.77 38.52
C ARG A 45 -51.83 -18.61 37.13
N LYS A 46 -52.62 -18.74 36.07
CA LYS A 46 -52.17 -18.57 34.69
C LYS A 46 -51.77 -17.12 34.41
N ILE A 47 -52.59 -16.16 34.85
CA ILE A 47 -52.31 -14.72 34.74
C ILE A 47 -50.98 -14.40 35.40
N ARG A 48 -50.77 -14.83 36.66
CA ARG A 48 -49.50 -14.60 37.37
C ARG A 48 -48.27 -15.13 36.63
N ARG A 49 -48.37 -16.33 36.03
CA ARG A 49 -47.27 -16.89 35.22
C ARG A 49 -47.00 -16.06 33.96
N LEU A 50 -48.05 -15.72 33.22
CA LEU A 50 -47.92 -14.92 32.00
C LEU A 50 -47.38 -13.52 32.29
N THR A 51 -47.83 -12.90 33.38
CA THR A 51 -47.30 -11.62 33.85
C THR A 51 -45.80 -11.71 34.16
N GLY A 52 -45.35 -12.79 34.82
CA GLY A 52 -43.92 -13.03 35.05
C GLY A 52 -43.12 -13.14 33.74
N THR A 53 -43.61 -13.92 32.79
CA THR A 53 -42.92 -14.07 31.49
C THR A 53 -42.89 -12.78 30.68
N ILE A 54 -43.92 -11.93 30.77
CA ILE A 54 -43.94 -10.62 30.11
C ILE A 54 -42.87 -9.71 30.71
N TYR A 55 -42.75 -9.66 32.05
CA TYR A 55 -41.70 -8.87 32.69
C TYR A 55 -40.29 -9.33 32.32
N GLU A 56 -40.06 -10.64 32.23
CA GLU A 56 -38.77 -11.18 31.79
C GLU A 56 -38.46 -10.79 30.34
N GLN A 57 -39.46 -10.89 29.44
CA GLN A 57 -39.32 -10.50 28.04
C GLN A 57 -39.08 -9.00 27.86
N GLU A 58 -39.74 -8.16 28.66
CA GLU A 58 -39.53 -6.71 28.65
C GLU A 58 -38.11 -6.35 29.09
N ASP A 59 -37.57 -7.02 30.11
CA ASP A 59 -36.20 -6.78 30.57
C ASP A 59 -35.16 -7.22 29.53
N THR A 60 -35.35 -8.38 28.88
CA THR A 60 -34.46 -8.82 27.80
C THR A 60 -34.54 -7.88 26.59
N ALA A 61 -35.74 -7.51 26.16
CA ALA A 61 -35.91 -6.60 25.03
C ALA A 61 -35.28 -5.22 25.28
N ARG A 62 -35.32 -4.75 26.54
CA ARG A 62 -34.67 -3.50 26.92
C ARG A 62 -33.15 -3.60 26.86
N LYS A 63 -32.56 -4.71 27.32
CA LYS A 63 -31.11 -4.95 27.23
C LYS A 63 -30.66 -5.03 25.78
N ASP A 64 -31.36 -5.81 24.97
CA ASP A 64 -31.06 -5.97 23.54
C ASP A 64 -31.16 -4.62 22.80
N ALA A 65 -32.16 -3.79 23.12
CA ALA A 65 -32.29 -2.46 22.55
C ALA A 65 -31.11 -1.53 22.91
N THR A 66 -30.59 -1.63 24.14
CA THR A 66 -29.40 -0.84 24.52
C THR A 66 -28.12 -1.33 23.84
N GLU A 67 -27.97 -2.63 23.63
CA GLU A 67 -26.82 -3.20 22.93
C GLU A 67 -26.83 -2.84 21.44
N LEU A 68 -27.99 -2.95 20.78
CA LEU A 68 -28.16 -2.53 19.39
C LEU A 68 -27.81 -1.04 19.21
N HIS A 69 -28.26 -0.18 20.13
CA HIS A 69 -27.93 1.23 20.06
C HIS A 69 -26.41 1.50 20.19
N GLN A 70 -25.72 0.76 21.07
CA GLN A 70 -24.26 0.86 21.18
C GLN A 70 -23.54 0.36 19.93
N GLN A 71 -24.05 -0.71 19.30
CA GLN A 71 -23.49 -1.22 18.05
C GLN A 71 -23.69 -0.22 16.91
N ASP A 72 -24.85 0.41 16.81
CA ASP A 72 -25.13 1.46 15.82
C ASP A 72 -24.17 2.65 15.97
N GLU A 73 -23.91 3.12 17.19
CA GLU A 73 -22.93 4.18 17.46
C GLU A 73 -21.48 3.79 17.07
N ILE A 74 -21.14 2.50 17.15
CA ILE A 74 -19.83 2.01 16.72
C ILE A 74 -19.77 1.95 15.19
N ILE A 75 -20.84 1.50 14.54
CA ILE A 75 -20.93 1.44 13.08
C ILE A 75 -20.79 2.84 12.48
N GLU A 76 -21.50 3.83 13.04
CA GLU A 76 -21.40 5.22 12.58
C GLU A 76 -19.96 5.74 12.70
N ARG A 77 -19.30 5.53 13.84
CA ARG A 77 -17.89 5.94 14.03
C ARG A 77 -16.94 5.27 13.05
N LEU A 78 -17.11 3.97 12.79
CA LEU A 78 -16.27 3.26 11.82
C LEU A 78 -16.50 3.74 10.39
N GLN A 79 -17.74 4.10 10.02
CA GLN A 79 -18.05 4.68 8.71
C GLN A 79 -17.42 6.06 8.53
N GLU A 80 -17.40 6.89 9.57
CA GLU A 80 -16.70 8.18 9.57
C GLU A 80 -15.18 8.00 9.38
N ASP A 81 -14.58 7.06 10.12
CA ASP A 81 -13.15 6.77 10.03
C ASP A 81 -12.75 6.24 8.64
N LEU A 82 -13.56 5.34 8.06
CA LEU A 82 -13.35 4.83 6.69
C LEU A 82 -13.42 5.97 5.68
N SER A 83 -14.45 6.81 5.76
CA SER A 83 -14.61 7.96 4.84
C SER A 83 -13.41 8.92 4.93
N ARG A 84 -12.91 9.16 6.15
CA ARG A 84 -11.73 9.99 6.38
C ARG A 84 -10.47 9.37 5.78
N LEU A 85 -10.24 8.08 5.99
CA LEU A 85 -9.07 7.36 5.47
C LEU A 85 -9.09 7.31 3.94
N GLU A 86 -10.24 7.05 3.31
CA GLU A 86 -10.38 7.09 1.86
C GLU A 86 -10.13 8.51 1.29
N GLY A 87 -10.51 9.55 2.02
CA GLY A 87 -10.18 10.94 1.68
C GLY A 87 -8.66 11.20 1.73
N GLN A 88 -8.00 10.74 2.79
CA GLN A 88 -6.55 10.86 2.93
C GLN A 88 -5.80 10.08 1.85
N GLN A 89 -6.23 8.85 1.54
CA GLN A 89 -5.64 8.04 0.49
C GLN A 89 -5.75 8.74 -0.86
N ARG A 90 -6.94 9.21 -1.25
CA ARG A 90 -7.12 9.97 -2.50
C ARG A 90 -6.26 11.23 -2.56
N HIS A 91 -6.10 11.92 -1.43
CA HIS A 91 -5.25 13.10 -1.37
C HIS A 91 -3.76 12.77 -1.56
N LEU A 92 -3.28 11.71 -0.91
CA LEU A 92 -1.91 11.23 -1.09
C LEU A 92 -1.66 10.76 -2.52
N GLU A 93 -2.59 9.99 -3.10
CA GLU A 93 -2.53 9.56 -4.50
C GLU A 93 -2.47 10.77 -5.44
N ALA A 94 -3.33 11.77 -5.24
CA ALA A 94 -3.31 12.99 -6.04
C ALA A 94 -1.99 13.78 -5.90
N MET A 95 -1.43 13.86 -4.70
CA MET A 95 -0.11 14.49 -4.49
C MET A 95 1.01 13.72 -5.19
N VAL A 96 1.02 12.39 -5.11
CA VAL A 96 2.01 11.55 -5.79
C VAL A 96 1.92 11.73 -7.30
N ILE A 97 0.69 11.69 -7.86
CA ILE A 97 0.47 11.93 -9.29
C ILE A 97 0.94 13.32 -9.68
N GLY A 98 0.54 14.36 -8.94
CA GLY A 98 0.95 15.74 -9.22
C GLY A 98 2.47 15.92 -9.17
N GLN A 99 3.14 15.36 -8.16
CA GLN A 99 4.60 15.39 -8.06
C GLN A 99 5.27 14.62 -9.20
N GLN A 100 4.71 13.48 -9.61
CA GLN A 100 5.22 12.72 -10.75
C GLN A 100 5.03 13.47 -12.07
N GLU A 101 3.87 14.09 -12.28
CA GLU A 101 3.59 14.92 -13.46
C GLU A 101 4.51 16.14 -13.50
N ASP A 102 4.69 16.85 -12.38
CA ASP A 102 5.62 17.97 -12.26
C ASP A 102 7.06 17.53 -12.53
N ALA A 103 7.47 16.37 -11.98
CA ALA A 103 8.78 15.79 -12.24
C ALA A 103 8.96 15.45 -13.72
N LEU A 104 7.99 14.80 -14.36
CA LEU A 104 8.04 14.47 -15.78
C LEU A 104 8.03 15.74 -16.65
N GLN A 105 7.25 16.74 -16.29
CA GLN A 105 7.17 18.00 -17.00
C GLN A 105 8.46 18.82 -16.85
N SER A 106 9.11 18.75 -15.68
CA SER A 106 10.45 19.30 -15.47
C SER A 106 11.53 18.59 -16.29
N LEU A 107 11.44 17.27 -16.44
CA LEU A 107 12.33 16.48 -17.31
C LEU A 107 12.17 16.86 -18.79
N VAL A 108 10.94 17.12 -19.23
CA VAL A 108 10.64 17.53 -20.62
C VAL A 108 11.10 18.98 -20.89
N THR A 109 10.95 19.88 -19.94
CA THR A 109 11.33 21.29 -20.08
C THR A 109 12.85 21.49 -19.99
N ASN A 110 13.54 20.75 -19.11
CA ASN A 110 14.99 20.79 -18.98
C ASN A 110 15.65 19.70 -19.84
N LYS A 111 15.95 20.06 -21.10
CA LYS A 111 16.55 19.21 -22.16
C LYS A 111 17.79 18.39 -21.79
N TRP A 112 18.44 18.64 -20.65
CA TRP A 112 19.66 17.93 -20.25
C TRP A 112 19.39 16.64 -19.46
N HIS A 113 18.21 16.50 -18.83
CA HIS A 113 17.86 15.37 -17.96
C HIS A 113 16.85 14.39 -18.56
N ALA A 114 16.22 14.75 -19.68
CA ALA A 114 15.37 13.82 -20.41
C ALA A 114 16.19 12.63 -20.93
N PRO A 115 15.66 11.39 -20.84
CA PRO A 115 16.24 10.25 -21.54
C PRO A 115 16.47 10.61 -23.01
N LYS A 116 17.71 10.50 -23.47
CA LYS A 116 18.06 10.73 -24.87
C LYS A 116 17.87 9.44 -25.64
N GLU A 117 17.31 9.54 -26.85
CA GLU A 117 17.30 8.40 -27.76
C GLU A 117 18.74 7.94 -28.05
N ASP A 118 18.92 6.63 -28.24
CA ASP A 118 20.21 6.00 -28.53
C ASP A 118 21.00 6.71 -29.62
N ARG A 119 20.32 7.19 -30.67
CA ARG A 119 20.95 7.93 -31.76
C ARG A 119 21.68 9.18 -31.25
N TYR A 120 21.03 9.97 -30.41
CA TYR A 120 21.63 11.18 -29.85
C TYR A 120 22.78 10.85 -28.90
N VAL A 121 22.67 9.77 -28.12
CA VAL A 121 23.76 9.30 -27.26
C VAL A 121 24.98 8.91 -28.10
N ARG A 122 24.78 8.16 -29.20
CA ARG A 122 25.86 7.78 -30.13
C ARG A 122 26.50 8.99 -30.80
N ASP A 123 25.72 9.99 -31.18
CA ASP A 123 26.24 11.24 -31.75
C ASP A 123 27.10 12.00 -30.73
N GLU A 124 26.68 12.11 -29.47
CA GLU A 124 27.46 12.75 -28.41
C GLU A 124 28.74 11.98 -28.07
N LEU A 125 28.68 10.65 -28.01
CA LEU A 125 29.88 9.81 -27.84
C LEU A 125 30.85 9.95 -29.03
N SER A 126 30.34 10.11 -30.25
CA SER A 126 31.16 10.36 -31.43
C SER A 126 31.88 11.71 -31.33
N LYS A 127 31.17 12.77 -30.89
CA LYS A 127 31.77 14.08 -30.63
C LYS A 127 32.82 14.03 -29.53
N LEU A 128 32.59 13.25 -28.47
CA LEU A 128 33.58 13.03 -27.41
C LEU A 128 34.84 12.38 -27.97
N ASN A 129 34.69 11.33 -28.79
CA ASN A 129 35.84 10.68 -29.43
C ASN A 129 36.64 11.63 -30.34
N ASP A 130 35.96 12.50 -31.09
CA ASP A 130 36.64 13.51 -31.91
C ASP A 130 37.38 14.54 -31.07
N LYS A 131 36.80 14.99 -29.94
CA LYS A 131 37.47 15.87 -28.98
C LYS A 131 38.69 15.20 -28.36
N LEU A 132 38.60 13.92 -27.97
CA LEU A 132 39.74 13.15 -27.44
C LEU A 132 40.85 13.04 -28.48
N ARG A 133 40.50 12.76 -29.73
CA ARG A 133 41.46 12.72 -30.83
C ARG A 133 42.15 14.06 -31.04
N GLN A 134 41.41 15.16 -31.03
CA GLN A 134 41.97 16.49 -31.19
C GLN A 134 42.87 16.87 -30.01
N TRP A 135 42.43 16.59 -28.79
CA TRP A 135 43.22 16.81 -27.58
C TRP A 135 44.52 16.01 -27.61
N ALA A 136 44.45 14.73 -27.98
CA ALA A 136 45.63 13.87 -28.08
C ALA A 136 46.63 14.39 -29.12
N ARG A 137 46.18 14.84 -30.29
CA ARG A 137 47.06 15.45 -31.30
C ARG A 137 47.76 16.71 -30.82
N ASN A 138 47.07 17.54 -30.03
CA ASN A 138 47.61 18.81 -29.54
C ASN A 138 48.55 18.64 -28.34
N ASN A 139 48.39 17.56 -27.57
CA ASN A 139 49.10 17.35 -26.30
C ASN A 139 50.06 16.13 -26.33
N SER A 140 50.12 15.38 -27.43
CA SER A 140 51.11 14.32 -27.61
C SER A 140 52.44 14.88 -28.12
N MET A 141 53.48 14.05 -28.07
CA MET A 141 54.75 14.34 -28.74
C MET A 141 54.55 14.57 -30.24
N ALA A 142 55.25 15.56 -30.78
CA ALA A 142 55.11 15.98 -32.17
C ALA A 142 55.76 15.00 -33.15
N THR A 143 56.85 14.35 -32.73
CA THR A 143 57.55 13.36 -33.54
C THR A 143 57.73 12.04 -32.79
N PHE A 144 57.89 10.95 -33.54
CA PHE A 144 58.15 9.66 -32.91
C PHE A 144 59.50 9.63 -32.16
N SER A 145 60.51 10.34 -32.68
CA SER A 145 61.86 10.41 -32.11
C SER A 145 61.88 11.00 -30.70
N ASP A 146 60.95 11.89 -30.38
CA ASP A 146 60.81 12.45 -29.03
C ASP A 146 60.54 11.36 -27.99
N THR A 147 59.95 10.24 -28.41
CA THR A 147 59.70 9.10 -27.52
C THR A 147 60.99 8.43 -27.09
N ASP A 148 62.11 8.53 -27.82
CA ASP A 148 63.38 7.89 -27.47
C ASP A 148 63.98 8.43 -26.17
N SER A 149 63.63 9.66 -25.80
CA SER A 149 63.99 10.27 -24.50
C SER A 149 63.30 9.60 -23.30
N VAL A 150 62.20 8.88 -23.52
CA VAL A 150 61.41 8.25 -22.47
C VAL A 150 61.96 6.86 -22.15
N ALA A 151 62.20 6.60 -20.87
CA ALA A 151 62.65 5.29 -20.37
C ALA A 151 61.73 4.16 -20.85
N LEU A 152 62.34 3.03 -21.25
CA LEU A 152 61.62 1.85 -21.74
C LEU A 152 60.60 1.33 -20.72
N ASN A 153 60.89 1.47 -19.42
CA ASN A 153 59.97 1.07 -18.37
C ASN A 153 58.64 1.83 -18.47
N ASN A 154 58.69 3.17 -18.59
CA ASN A 154 57.51 4.01 -18.72
C ASN A 154 56.73 3.72 -20.02
N LYS A 155 57.45 3.41 -21.10
CA LYS A 155 56.83 2.97 -22.37
C LYS A 155 56.06 1.67 -22.19
N ASN A 156 56.61 0.70 -21.46
CA ASN A 156 55.92 -0.55 -21.16
C ASN A 156 54.75 -0.35 -20.18
N THR A 157 54.86 0.54 -19.20
CA THR A 157 53.73 0.92 -18.32
C THR A 157 52.54 1.48 -19.11
N LEU A 158 52.80 2.25 -20.18
CA LEU A 158 51.73 2.70 -21.07
C LEU A 158 51.06 1.53 -21.82
N VAL A 159 51.83 0.52 -22.22
CA VAL A 159 51.27 -0.70 -22.85
C VAL A 159 50.45 -1.51 -21.84
N GLU A 160 50.91 -1.61 -20.59
CA GLU A 160 50.17 -2.24 -19.49
C GLU A 160 48.88 -1.49 -19.17
N LEU A 161 48.89 -0.15 -19.20
CA LEU A 161 47.71 0.67 -19.01
C LEU A 161 46.63 0.33 -20.05
N LEU A 162 47.03 0.00 -21.28
CA LEU A 162 46.16 -0.41 -22.39
C LEU A 162 45.81 -1.90 -22.38
N SER A 163 46.15 -2.64 -21.31
CA SER A 163 45.77 -4.05 -21.18
C SER A 163 44.26 -4.24 -21.29
N GLY A 164 43.85 -5.39 -21.83
CA GLY A 164 42.45 -5.68 -22.19
C GLY A 164 42.02 -5.12 -23.55
N TYR A 165 42.59 -3.99 -23.99
CA TYR A 165 42.32 -3.37 -25.29
C TYR A 165 43.46 -3.57 -26.31
N CYS A 166 44.68 -3.83 -25.82
CA CYS A 166 45.86 -4.13 -26.62
C CYS A 166 46.30 -5.58 -26.42
N ALA A 167 46.47 -6.33 -27.52
CA ALA A 167 46.99 -7.70 -27.49
C ALA A 167 48.52 -7.79 -27.31
N CYS A 168 49.22 -6.65 -27.36
CA CYS A 168 50.67 -6.60 -27.20
C CYS A 168 51.02 -6.14 -25.77
N ASN A 169 52.01 -6.78 -25.17
CA ASN A 169 52.49 -6.50 -23.80
C ASN A 169 53.88 -5.85 -23.75
N LYS A 170 54.46 -5.55 -24.92
CA LYS A 170 55.79 -4.94 -25.04
C LYS A 170 55.76 -3.80 -26.05
N TRP A 171 56.39 -2.68 -25.70
CA TRP A 171 56.47 -1.50 -26.57
C TRP A 171 57.00 -1.84 -27.97
N ALA A 172 58.12 -2.55 -28.06
CA ALA A 172 58.76 -2.89 -29.33
C ALA A 172 57.83 -3.69 -30.27
N THR A 173 57.03 -4.60 -29.72
CA THR A 173 56.07 -5.39 -30.50
C THR A 173 54.87 -4.55 -30.95
N LEU A 174 54.41 -3.64 -30.09
CA LEU A 174 53.28 -2.76 -30.37
C LEU A 174 53.58 -1.81 -31.53
N ILE A 175 54.68 -1.07 -31.46
CA ILE A 175 55.04 -0.06 -32.47
C ILE A 175 55.17 -0.67 -33.86
N ASN A 176 55.71 -1.89 -33.96
CA ASN A 176 55.88 -2.58 -35.24
C ASN A 176 54.56 -3.12 -35.82
N LYS A 177 53.51 -3.27 -35.00
CA LYS A 177 52.21 -3.80 -35.43
C LYS A 177 51.17 -2.72 -35.73
N ILE A 178 51.38 -1.48 -35.27
CA ILE A 178 50.42 -0.40 -35.51
C ILE A 178 50.47 0.00 -37.00
N PRO A 179 49.35 -0.11 -37.75
CA PRO A 179 49.30 0.26 -39.16
C PRO A 179 49.10 1.78 -39.31
N ALA A 180 50.02 2.57 -38.75
CA ALA A 180 49.98 4.02 -38.81
C ALA A 180 51.39 4.60 -39.05
N PRO A 181 51.49 5.80 -39.65
CA PRO A 181 52.76 6.52 -39.72
C PRO A 181 53.35 6.70 -38.33
N LYS A 182 54.67 6.52 -38.19
CA LYS A 182 55.36 6.55 -36.89
C LYS A 182 55.06 7.81 -36.09
N ASP A 183 55.01 8.97 -36.75
CA ASP A 183 54.74 10.26 -36.09
C ASP A 183 53.31 10.41 -35.59
N ARG A 184 52.36 9.56 -36.03
CA ARG A 184 50.99 9.54 -35.49
C ARG A 184 50.85 8.61 -34.28
N ILE A 185 51.83 7.74 -34.04
CA ILE A 185 51.74 6.73 -32.97
C ILE A 185 51.62 7.38 -31.58
N PRO A 186 52.38 8.43 -31.22
CA PRO A 186 52.23 9.09 -29.91
C PRO A 186 50.80 9.58 -29.68
N ALA A 187 50.21 10.28 -30.66
CA ALA A 187 48.84 10.77 -30.58
C ALA A 187 47.82 9.62 -30.45
N LEU A 188 48.01 8.53 -31.20
CA LEU A 188 47.13 7.35 -31.13
C LEU A 188 47.18 6.67 -29.75
N LEU A 189 48.37 6.54 -29.16
CA LEU A 189 48.54 5.94 -27.84
C LEU A 189 47.94 6.80 -26.73
N VAL A 190 48.14 8.13 -26.79
CA VAL A 190 47.51 9.07 -25.85
C VAL A 190 45.98 9.02 -25.99
N GLN A 191 45.46 9.02 -27.22
CA GLN A 191 44.02 8.90 -27.45
C GLN A 191 43.47 7.58 -26.88
N ALA A 192 44.15 6.46 -27.11
CA ALA A 192 43.74 5.14 -26.61
C ALA A 192 43.73 5.10 -25.08
N ALA A 193 44.76 5.65 -24.43
CA ALA A 193 44.86 5.68 -22.97
C ALA A 193 43.72 6.51 -22.35
N LEU A 194 43.43 7.69 -22.90
CA LEU A 194 42.33 8.53 -22.46
C LEU A 194 40.96 7.88 -22.71
N ALA A 195 40.78 7.26 -23.87
CA ALA A 195 39.54 6.59 -24.21
C ALA A 195 39.27 5.42 -23.25
N LYS A 196 40.30 4.64 -22.90
CA LYS A 196 40.18 3.56 -21.90
C LYS A 196 39.78 4.11 -20.53
N ASP A 197 40.55 5.06 -20.01
CA ASP A 197 40.31 5.66 -18.69
C ASP A 197 38.91 6.25 -18.56
N LEU A 198 38.46 7.01 -19.57
CA LEU A 198 37.12 7.61 -19.57
C LEU A 198 36.01 6.58 -19.73
N SER A 199 36.19 5.58 -20.60
CA SER A 199 35.16 4.56 -20.80
C SER A 199 34.99 3.68 -19.57
N GLU A 200 36.10 3.25 -18.96
CA GLU A 200 36.07 2.46 -17.73
C GLU A 200 35.35 3.22 -16.60
N ARG A 201 35.63 4.52 -16.43
CA ARG A 201 34.92 5.34 -15.44
C ARG A 201 33.46 5.55 -15.79
N LEU A 202 33.13 5.90 -17.03
CA LEU A 202 31.76 6.21 -17.46
C LEU A 202 30.81 5.01 -17.30
N PHE A 203 31.28 3.80 -17.57
CA PHE A 203 30.43 2.61 -17.47
C PHE A 203 30.35 2.03 -16.06
N ILE A 204 31.33 2.30 -15.20
CA ILE A 204 31.25 1.95 -13.76
C ILE A 204 30.40 2.96 -13.00
N ASP A 205 30.59 4.25 -13.30
CA ASP A 205 29.93 5.36 -12.65
C ASP A 205 29.59 6.43 -13.70
N PRO A 206 28.38 6.42 -14.27
CA PRO A 206 27.99 7.38 -15.31
C PRO A 206 27.93 8.82 -14.81
N PHE A 207 27.98 9.03 -13.49
CA PHE A 207 27.95 10.33 -12.85
C PHE A 207 29.33 10.80 -12.37
N PHE A 208 30.42 10.09 -12.69
CA PHE A 208 31.77 10.42 -12.20
C PHE A 208 32.23 11.86 -12.46
N ALA A 209 31.71 12.49 -13.52
CA ALA A 209 32.09 13.84 -13.91
C ALA A 209 31.29 14.94 -13.17
N PHE A 210 30.25 14.57 -12.40
CA PHE A 210 29.39 15.53 -11.69
C PHE A 210 30.14 16.25 -10.58
N ASP A 211 31.10 15.60 -9.93
CA ASP A 211 31.92 16.24 -8.88
C ASP A 211 32.89 17.29 -9.45
N ALA A 212 33.24 17.20 -10.73
CA ALA A 212 34.17 18.09 -11.42
C ALA A 212 33.48 19.26 -12.14
N ILE A 213 32.15 19.21 -12.27
CA ILE A 213 31.35 20.25 -12.92
C ILE A 213 30.66 21.03 -11.81
N GLU A 214 30.78 22.36 -11.79
CA GLU A 214 29.97 23.20 -10.91
C GLU A 214 28.50 22.97 -11.24
N LEU A 215 27.84 22.15 -10.42
CA LEU A 215 26.44 21.81 -10.60
C LEU A 215 25.58 23.00 -10.21
N ASP A 216 24.67 23.37 -11.11
CA ASP A 216 23.55 24.23 -10.78
C ASP A 216 22.77 23.60 -9.61
N LYS A 217 22.44 24.40 -8.59
CA LYS A 217 21.70 23.93 -7.40
C LYS A 217 20.30 23.42 -7.74
N SER A 218 19.83 23.67 -8.96
CA SER A 218 18.59 23.14 -9.52
C SER A 218 18.69 21.65 -9.92
N VAL A 219 19.90 21.09 -10.00
CA VAL A 219 20.16 19.74 -10.49
C VAL A 219 20.38 18.75 -9.34
N PRO A 220 19.83 17.52 -9.42
CA PRO A 220 20.09 16.50 -8.43
C PRO A 220 21.59 16.22 -8.32
N GLY A 221 22.11 16.20 -7.09
CA GLY A 221 23.51 15.90 -6.83
C GLY A 221 23.88 14.47 -7.25
N PRO A 222 25.17 14.17 -7.41
CA PRO A 222 25.64 12.85 -7.86
C PRO A 222 25.08 11.69 -7.01
N GLU A 223 25.01 11.84 -5.70
CA GLU A 223 24.42 10.84 -4.80
C GLU A 223 22.92 10.58 -5.04
N GLN A 224 22.17 11.64 -5.36
CA GLN A 224 20.74 11.53 -5.65
C GLN A 224 20.53 10.79 -6.98
N MET A 225 21.36 11.07 -7.99
CA MET A 225 21.33 10.37 -9.28
C MET A 225 21.74 8.89 -9.15
N ARG A 226 22.76 8.56 -8.35
CA ARG A 226 23.13 7.16 -8.05
C ARG A 226 22.00 6.41 -7.36
N THR A 227 21.33 7.06 -6.41
CA THR A 227 20.18 6.49 -5.69
C THR A 227 19.03 6.20 -6.65
N LEU A 228 18.74 7.15 -7.55
CA LEU A 228 17.72 6.98 -8.58
C LEU A 228 18.04 5.81 -9.52
N GLN A 229 19.27 5.74 -10.05
CA GLN A 229 19.71 4.65 -10.94
C GLN A 229 19.59 3.28 -10.25
N SER A 230 20.00 3.20 -8.97
CA SER A 230 19.89 1.98 -8.16
C SER A 230 18.44 1.58 -7.92
N GLY A 231 17.54 2.55 -7.72
CA GLY A 231 16.11 2.32 -7.62
C GLY A 231 15.52 1.77 -8.93
N MET A 232 15.84 2.40 -10.07
CA MET A 232 15.37 1.96 -11.38
C MET A 232 15.84 0.54 -11.74
N ALA A 233 17.08 0.20 -11.43
CA ALA A 233 17.62 -1.14 -11.68
C ALA A 233 16.86 -2.23 -10.90
N LYS A 234 16.39 -1.94 -9.68
CA LYS A 234 15.60 -2.87 -8.87
C LYS A 234 14.18 -3.07 -9.38
N VAL A 235 13.61 -2.06 -10.04
CA VAL A 235 12.26 -2.13 -10.63
C VAL A 235 12.27 -2.91 -11.95
N GLN A 236 13.40 -2.96 -12.64
CA GLN A 236 13.56 -3.66 -13.93
C GLN A 236 13.84 -5.16 -13.80
N THR A 237 14.14 -5.68 -12.60
CA THR A 237 14.24 -7.12 -12.34
C THR A 237 12.86 -7.69 -11.99
N PRO A 238 12.27 -8.57 -12.82
CA PRO A 238 11.07 -9.34 -12.45
C PRO A 238 11.33 -10.32 -11.31
#